data_AF-A0A497QQ49-F1
#
_entry.id   AF-A0A497QQ49-F1
#
_cell.length_a   1.000
_cell.length_b   1.000
_cell.length_c   1.000
_cell.angle_alpha   90.00
_cell.angle_beta   90.00
_cell.angle_gamma   90.00
#
_symmetry.space_group_name_H-M   'P 1'
#
loop_
_entity.id
_entity.type
_entity.pdbx_description
1 polymer ?
#
loop_
_entity_poly.entity_id
_entity_poly.type
_entity_poly.pdbx_seq_one_letter_code
_entity_poly.pdbx_strand_id
1 'polypeptide(L)'
;MKLDNQTESNVESIDKEKLPSEQSELQQSSKKKEKKAIKTLTICYDNGASCNDCPNQNKLMCRIDWKDSAIFAWPFLTMVGFLIAGIIISMKNDHLNWLGLVIFLAVYFGYMFFFFNIWESKVLCSHCPFYVIDDSKTLKCYANYGFLKTAPYNPAPISKSEQIQFAIGAVLLFAIPSLFLLIVQSYLLAVLIFVVLLVFILNTMTHSCKKCPNFSCLLNRTPKEWRDEYLKRNSVMRKAWEDAGYHIE
;
A
#
# COMPACT_ATOMS: atom_id res chain seq x y z
N MET A 1 -16.60 85.32 -27.35
CA MET A 1 -17.67 84.34 -27.05
C MET A 1 -17.24 83.62 -25.78
N LYS A 2 -17.92 83.93 -24.66
CA LYS A 2 -17.73 83.28 -23.35
C LYS A 2 -18.22 81.83 -23.46
N LEU A 3 -17.51 80.91 -22.82
CA LEU A 3 -18.10 79.85 -22.00
C LEU A 3 -17.00 79.15 -21.20
N ASP A 4 -17.06 79.37 -19.89
CA ASP A 4 -16.46 78.57 -18.84
C ASP A 4 -17.03 77.13 -18.88
N ASN A 5 -16.25 76.13 -18.46
CA ASN A 5 -16.71 75.24 -17.39
C ASN A 5 -15.61 74.32 -16.85
N GLN A 6 -15.49 74.35 -15.53
CA GLN A 6 -14.90 73.33 -14.65
C GLN A 6 -15.70 72.01 -14.76
N THR A 7 -15.10 70.90 -14.32
CA THR A 7 -15.67 69.81 -13.45
C THR A 7 -14.65 68.65 -13.50
N GLU A 8 -13.79 68.47 -12.48
CA GLU A 8 -14.00 67.65 -11.27
C GLU A 8 -13.94 66.12 -11.49
N SER A 9 -13.05 65.52 -10.68
CA SER A 9 -12.99 64.15 -10.15
C SER A 9 -14.03 63.11 -10.59
N ASN A 10 -13.56 61.92 -10.94
CA ASN A 10 -13.72 60.76 -10.06
C ASN A 10 -12.87 59.56 -10.50
N VAL A 11 -12.05 59.08 -9.56
CA VAL A 11 -11.40 57.77 -9.59
C VAL A 11 -12.48 56.75 -9.26
N GLU A 12 -12.98 56.06 -10.28
CA GLU A 12 -13.93 54.97 -10.10
C GLU A 12 -13.15 53.69 -9.77
N SER A 13 -13.30 53.27 -8.51
CA SER A 13 -12.84 52.00 -7.96
C SER A 13 -13.44 50.84 -8.73
N ILE A 14 -12.57 50.00 -9.30
CA ILE A 14 -12.94 48.73 -9.92
C ILE A 14 -13.42 47.77 -8.82
N ASP A 15 -14.73 47.55 -8.75
CA ASP A 15 -15.37 46.52 -7.93
C ASP A 15 -14.90 45.12 -8.39
N LYS A 16 -13.89 44.59 -7.71
CA LYS A 16 -13.50 43.17 -7.76
C LYS A 16 -14.26 42.40 -6.69
N GLU A 17 -15.57 42.28 -6.82
CA GLU A 17 -16.32 41.43 -5.89
C GLU A 17 -17.55 40.78 -6.53
N LYS A 18 -17.31 39.78 -7.40
CA LYS A 18 -18.21 38.65 -7.67
C LYS A 18 -17.60 37.70 -8.70
N LEU A 19 -16.68 36.84 -8.28
CA LEU A 19 -16.46 35.55 -8.95
C LEU A 19 -15.75 34.49 -8.04
N PRO A 20 -16.37 34.00 -6.93
CA PRO A 20 -15.82 32.82 -6.22
C PRO A 20 -16.75 31.58 -6.19
N SER A 21 -18.01 31.67 -6.60
CA SER A 21 -18.98 30.57 -6.42
C SER A 21 -18.85 29.45 -7.47
N GLU A 22 -18.57 29.79 -8.73
CA GLU A 22 -18.61 28.81 -9.83
C GLU A 22 -17.41 27.83 -9.84
N GLN A 23 -16.21 28.31 -9.45
CA GLN A 23 -15.01 27.47 -9.36
C GLN A 23 -15.05 26.53 -8.14
N SER A 24 -15.68 26.92 -7.03
CA SER A 24 -15.82 26.08 -5.84
C SER A 24 -16.85 24.95 -6.05
N GLU A 25 -17.92 25.21 -6.81
CA GLU A 25 -18.91 24.21 -7.20
C GLU A 25 -18.37 23.20 -8.22
N LEU A 26 -17.54 23.63 -9.19
CA LEU A 26 -16.83 22.74 -10.12
C LEU A 26 -15.80 21.83 -9.40
N GLN A 27 -15.08 22.36 -8.40
CA GLN A 27 -14.17 21.58 -7.56
C GLN A 27 -14.90 20.61 -6.61
N GLN A 28 -16.07 20.97 -6.08
CA GLN A 28 -16.90 20.06 -5.28
C GLN A 28 -17.58 19.00 -6.14
N SER A 29 -18.04 19.35 -7.35
CA SER A 29 -18.65 18.44 -8.32
C SER A 29 -17.65 17.40 -8.84
N SER A 30 -16.41 17.81 -9.14
CA SER A 30 -15.32 16.89 -9.51
C SER A 30 -14.93 15.97 -8.35
N LYS A 31 -14.72 16.49 -7.13
CA LYS A 31 -14.44 15.66 -5.94
C LYS A 31 -15.58 14.70 -5.59
N LYS A 32 -16.84 15.07 -5.81
CA LYS A 32 -18.01 14.21 -5.54
C LYS A 32 -18.21 13.16 -6.63
N LYS A 33 -17.94 13.48 -7.90
CA LYS A 33 -17.90 12.51 -9.02
C LYS A 33 -16.75 11.53 -8.89
N GLU A 34 -15.57 12.01 -8.49
CA GLU A 34 -14.37 11.19 -8.23
C GLU A 34 -14.60 10.22 -7.07
N LYS A 35 -15.14 10.70 -5.94
CA LYS A 35 -15.55 9.83 -4.81
C LYS A 35 -16.61 8.79 -5.21
N LYS A 36 -17.56 9.14 -6.08
CA LYS A 36 -18.61 8.22 -6.55
C LYS A 36 -18.06 7.20 -7.56
N ALA A 37 -17.11 7.57 -8.40
CA ALA A 37 -16.42 6.67 -9.34
C ALA A 37 -15.48 5.69 -8.63
N ILE A 38 -14.80 6.13 -7.57
CA ILE A 38 -13.98 5.26 -6.71
C ILE A 38 -14.85 4.22 -5.98
N LYS A 39 -16.10 4.59 -5.63
CA LYS A 39 -17.05 3.73 -4.89
C LYS A 39 -17.53 2.50 -5.68
N THR A 40 -17.41 2.48 -7.01
CA THR A 40 -17.79 1.33 -7.86
C THR A 40 -16.61 0.53 -8.41
N LEU A 41 -15.39 0.84 -7.96
CA LEU A 41 -14.18 0.15 -8.41
C LEU A 41 -14.10 -1.25 -7.79
N THR A 42 -14.67 -2.22 -8.48
CA THR A 42 -14.36 -3.62 -8.24
C THR A 42 -13.00 -3.88 -8.89
N ILE A 43 -12.26 -4.89 -8.42
CA ILE A 43 -10.92 -5.18 -8.94
C ILE A 43 -10.94 -5.37 -10.47
N CYS A 44 -12.06 -5.74 -11.09
CA CYS A 44 -12.14 -5.87 -12.54
C CYS A 44 -12.95 -4.80 -13.30
N TYR A 45 -13.76 -3.97 -12.64
CA TYR A 45 -14.69 -3.07 -13.31
C TYR A 45 -15.00 -1.82 -12.50
N ASP A 46 -15.14 -0.70 -13.21
CA ASP A 46 -15.61 0.60 -12.72
C ASP A 46 -17.10 0.60 -12.28
N ASN A 47 -17.84 -0.51 -12.50
CA ASN A 47 -19.31 -0.59 -12.39
C ASN A 47 -19.86 -1.73 -11.50
N GLY A 48 -19.05 -2.34 -10.61
CA GLY A 48 -19.60 -3.31 -9.64
C GLY A 48 -19.85 -4.74 -10.16
N ALA A 49 -19.24 -5.16 -11.27
CA ALA A 49 -19.45 -6.49 -11.85
C ALA A 49 -18.77 -7.62 -11.05
N SER A 50 -19.29 -8.84 -11.18
CA SER A 50 -18.80 -10.00 -10.45
C SER A 50 -17.41 -10.43 -10.93
N CYS A 51 -16.63 -11.02 -10.02
CA CYS A 51 -15.30 -11.55 -10.32
C CYS A 51 -15.29 -12.64 -11.41
N ASN A 52 -16.46 -13.23 -11.70
CA ASN A 52 -16.61 -14.29 -12.70
C ASN A 52 -16.65 -13.74 -14.14
N ASP A 53 -16.90 -12.44 -14.31
CA ASP A 53 -17.04 -11.80 -15.62
C ASP A 53 -15.74 -11.09 -16.05
N CYS A 54 -14.65 -11.32 -15.31
CA CYS A 54 -13.35 -10.76 -15.61
C CYS A 54 -12.65 -11.62 -16.68
N PRO A 55 -12.20 -11.07 -17.82
CA PRO A 55 -11.38 -11.83 -18.76
C PRO A 55 -9.99 -12.20 -18.18
N ASN A 56 -9.56 -11.47 -17.15
CA ASN A 56 -8.42 -11.80 -16.29
C ASN A 56 -8.74 -12.80 -15.16
N GLN A 57 -9.90 -13.46 -15.19
CA GLN A 57 -10.27 -14.46 -14.18
C GLN A 57 -9.18 -15.55 -14.11
N ASN A 58 -8.78 -15.90 -12.89
CA ASN A 58 -7.67 -16.82 -12.56
C ASN A 58 -6.25 -16.34 -12.95
N LYS A 59 -6.10 -15.28 -13.76
CA LYS A 59 -4.81 -14.62 -14.03
C LYS A 59 -4.44 -13.63 -12.92
N LEU A 60 -5.41 -12.84 -12.45
CA LEU A 60 -5.24 -11.86 -11.37
C LEU A 60 -6.10 -12.20 -10.14
N MET A 61 -5.60 -11.82 -8.97
CA MET A 61 -6.32 -11.90 -7.70
C MET A 61 -7.43 -10.86 -7.68
N CYS A 62 -8.66 -11.33 -7.88
CA CYS A 62 -9.85 -10.49 -7.85
C CYS A 62 -10.66 -10.64 -6.55
N ARG A 63 -10.50 -11.76 -5.83
CA ARG A 63 -11.03 -11.97 -4.47
C ARG A 63 -9.93 -12.47 -3.55
N ILE A 64 -10.13 -12.30 -2.25
CA ILE A 64 -9.26 -12.93 -1.25
C ILE A 64 -9.50 -14.44 -1.31
N ASP A 65 -8.42 -15.19 -1.49
CA ASP A 65 -8.41 -16.64 -1.32
C ASP A 65 -7.57 -16.97 -0.08
N TRP A 66 -8.15 -17.76 0.82
CA TRP A 66 -7.49 -18.18 2.04
C TRP A 66 -6.26 -19.05 1.79
N LYS A 67 -6.21 -19.75 0.65
CA LYS A 67 -5.01 -20.48 0.23
C LYS A 67 -3.85 -19.51 -0.02
N ASP A 68 -4.09 -18.41 -0.71
CA ASP A 68 -3.05 -17.41 -0.99
C ASP A 68 -2.62 -16.68 0.29
N SER A 69 -3.55 -16.39 1.19
CA SER A 69 -3.24 -15.86 2.53
C SER A 69 -2.40 -16.82 3.36
N ALA A 70 -2.73 -18.12 3.35
CA ALA A 70 -1.97 -19.14 4.07
C ALA A 70 -0.56 -19.32 3.49
N ILE A 71 -0.44 -19.36 2.16
CA ILE A 71 0.85 -19.42 1.45
C ILE A 71 1.72 -18.21 1.81
N PHE A 72 1.14 -17.02 1.90
CA PHE A 72 1.83 -15.80 2.32
C PHE A 72 2.23 -15.84 3.80
N ALA A 73 1.32 -16.24 4.69
CA ALA A 73 1.52 -16.20 6.14
C ALA A 73 2.44 -17.31 6.68
N TRP A 74 2.46 -18.48 6.05
CA TRP A 74 3.17 -19.66 6.56
C TRP A 74 4.68 -19.43 6.83
N PRO A 75 5.46 -18.82 5.91
CA PRO A 75 6.86 -18.52 6.20
C PRO A 75 7.02 -17.54 7.37
N PHE A 76 6.15 -16.53 7.48
CA PHE A 76 6.18 -15.58 8.60
C PHE A 76 5.91 -16.28 9.94
N LEU A 77 4.92 -17.18 9.99
CA LEU A 77 4.64 -18.00 11.18
C LEU A 77 5.81 -18.94 11.53
N THR A 78 6.47 -19.50 10.52
CA THR A 78 7.66 -20.34 10.70
C THR A 78 8.81 -19.54 11.33
N MET A 79 9.04 -18.32 10.85
CA MET A 79 10.01 -17.39 11.43
C MET A 79 9.69 -17.07 12.89
N VAL A 80 8.42 -16.77 13.21
CA VAL A 80 7.98 -16.54 14.60
C VAL A 80 8.27 -17.77 15.47
N GLY A 81 8.03 -18.98 14.97
CA GLY A 81 8.38 -20.23 15.65
C GLY A 81 9.88 -20.34 15.97
N PHE A 82 10.76 -20.04 15.02
CA PHE A 82 12.21 -20.02 15.26
C PHE A 82 12.65 -18.93 16.23
N LEU A 83 12.02 -17.75 16.19
CA LEU A 83 12.29 -16.68 17.16
C LEU A 83 11.92 -17.11 18.58
N ILE A 84 10.75 -17.71 18.77
CA ILE A 84 10.30 -18.24 20.07
C ILE A 84 11.25 -19.33 20.56
N ALA A 85 11.64 -20.27 19.69
CA ALA A 85 12.62 -21.31 20.04
C ALA A 85 13.96 -20.71 20.48
N GLY A 86 14.43 -19.68 19.79
CA GLY A 86 15.68 -18.98 20.13
C GLY A 86 15.61 -18.26 21.46
N ILE A 87 14.49 -17.61 21.77
CA ILE A 87 14.23 -17.01 23.08
C ILE A 87 14.31 -18.08 24.18
N ILE A 88 13.63 -19.22 24.01
CA ILE A 88 13.61 -20.30 25.01
C ILE A 88 15.01 -20.88 25.24
N ILE A 89 15.75 -21.17 24.18
CA ILE A 89 17.13 -21.71 24.26
C ILE A 89 18.05 -20.69 24.96
N SER A 90 17.93 -19.42 24.59
CA SER A 90 18.77 -18.36 25.14
C SER A 90 18.49 -18.09 26.62
N MET A 91 17.24 -18.19 27.06
CA MET A 91 16.89 -18.09 28.47
C MET A 91 17.42 -19.28 29.28
N LYS A 92 17.43 -20.49 28.72
CA LYS A 92 17.99 -21.69 29.40
C LYS A 92 19.50 -21.65 29.56
N ASN A 93 20.20 -20.97 28.65
CA ASN A 93 21.65 -20.85 28.63
C ASN A 93 22.16 -19.54 29.27
N ASP A 94 21.29 -18.79 29.96
CA ASP A 94 21.61 -17.49 30.59
C ASP A 94 22.14 -16.41 29.62
N HIS A 95 21.93 -16.57 28.31
CA HIS A 95 22.31 -15.59 27.28
C HIS A 95 21.30 -14.44 27.14
N LEU A 96 20.10 -14.59 27.71
CA LEU A 96 19.03 -13.61 27.66
C LEU A 96 18.40 -13.44 29.05
N ASN A 97 18.49 -12.24 29.60
CA ASN A 97 17.77 -11.87 30.81
C ASN A 97 16.37 -11.32 30.50
N TRP A 98 15.51 -11.29 31.53
CA TRP A 98 14.12 -10.81 31.40
C TRP A 98 14.02 -9.37 30.89
N LEU A 99 14.91 -8.48 31.34
CA LEU A 99 14.91 -7.07 30.92
C LEU A 99 15.19 -6.95 29.41
N GLY A 100 16.19 -7.66 28.91
CA GLY A 100 16.52 -7.70 27.48
C GLY A 100 15.39 -8.26 26.62
N LEU A 101 14.70 -9.30 27.12
CA LEU A 101 13.52 -9.84 26.45
C LEU A 101 12.40 -8.80 26.36
N VAL A 102 12.06 -8.12 27.45
CA VAL A 102 11.01 -7.10 27.48
C VAL A 102 11.33 -5.95 26.52
N ILE A 103 12.57 -5.46 26.54
CA ILE A 103 13.02 -4.39 25.63
C ILE A 103 12.90 -4.85 24.17
N PHE A 104 13.38 -6.05 23.84
CA PHE A 104 13.30 -6.58 22.49
C PHE A 104 11.85 -6.68 22.00
N LEU A 105 10.97 -7.28 22.80
CA LEU A 105 9.55 -7.43 22.43
C LEU A 105 8.89 -6.06 22.26
N ALA A 106 9.12 -5.12 23.17
CA ALA A 106 8.56 -3.77 23.08
C ALA A 106 9.00 -3.05 21.79
N VAL A 107 10.30 -3.09 21.47
CA VAL A 107 10.84 -2.48 20.25
C VAL A 107 10.30 -3.18 19.01
N TYR A 108 10.32 -4.52 18.97
CA TYR A 108 9.93 -5.27 17.78
C TYR A 108 8.43 -5.19 17.51
N PHE A 109 7.57 -5.36 18.53
CA PHE A 109 6.12 -5.19 18.36
C PHE A 109 5.74 -3.74 18.07
N GLY A 110 6.40 -2.76 18.70
CA GLY A 110 6.21 -1.35 18.38
C GLY A 110 6.56 -1.03 16.93
N TYR A 111 7.69 -1.57 16.46
CA TYR A 111 8.11 -1.47 15.06
C TYR A 111 7.11 -2.14 14.11
N MET A 112 6.71 -3.38 14.36
CA MET A 112 5.73 -4.09 13.51
C MET A 112 4.41 -3.33 13.44
N PHE A 113 3.89 -2.86 14.58
CA PHE A 113 2.66 -2.10 14.62
C PHE A 113 2.74 -0.84 13.76
N PHE A 114 3.80 -0.05 13.92
CA PHE A 114 4.06 1.14 13.13
C PHE A 114 4.22 0.82 11.64
N PHE A 115 5.06 -0.16 11.32
CA PHE A 115 5.37 -0.53 9.95
C PHE A 115 4.12 -0.95 9.19
N PHE A 116 3.35 -1.91 9.69
CA PHE A 116 2.21 -2.43 8.94
C PHE A 116 0.97 -1.51 8.97
N ASN A 117 0.66 -0.86 10.10
CA ASN A 117 -0.59 -0.07 10.21
C ASN A 117 -0.43 1.37 9.74
N ILE A 118 0.77 1.94 9.79
CA ILE A 118 0.99 3.36 9.48
C ILE A 118 1.83 3.50 8.21
N TRP A 119 3.01 2.88 8.19
CA TRP A 119 3.99 3.13 7.14
C TRP A 119 3.64 2.42 5.83
N GLU A 120 3.53 1.10 5.85
CA GLU A 120 3.17 0.26 4.69
C GLU A 120 1.80 0.66 4.12
N SER A 121 0.83 0.97 5.00
CA SER A 121 -0.47 1.47 4.55
C SER A 121 -0.34 2.71 3.65
N LYS A 122 0.63 3.58 3.96
CA LYS A 122 0.87 4.83 3.21
C LYS A 122 1.68 4.60 1.94
N VAL A 123 2.78 3.85 2.01
CA VAL A 123 3.75 3.75 0.90
C VAL A 123 3.45 2.61 -0.09
N LEU A 124 2.64 1.63 0.32
CA LEU A 124 2.37 0.44 -0.48
C LEU A 124 0.88 0.15 -0.63
N CYS A 125 0.13 0.04 0.48
CA CYS A 125 -1.27 -0.40 0.41
C CYS A 125 -2.19 0.65 -0.24
N SER A 126 -1.94 1.93 -0.02
CA SER A 126 -2.67 3.06 -0.64
C SER A 126 -2.66 3.02 -2.17
N HIS A 127 -1.68 2.35 -2.78
CA HIS A 127 -1.56 2.18 -4.23
C HIS A 127 -2.29 0.96 -4.79
N CYS A 128 -2.89 0.15 -3.92
CA CYS A 128 -3.52 -1.10 -4.27
C CYS A 128 -5.04 -0.94 -4.45
N PRO A 129 -5.65 -1.52 -5.50
CA PRO A 129 -7.12 -1.51 -5.67
C PRO A 129 -7.89 -2.09 -4.49
N PHE A 130 -7.30 -3.06 -3.78
CA PHE A 130 -7.88 -3.63 -2.57
C PHE A 130 -8.09 -2.61 -1.43
N TYR A 131 -7.46 -1.44 -1.52
CA TYR A 131 -7.61 -0.37 -0.54
C TYR A 131 -9.00 0.27 -0.54
N VAL A 132 -9.67 0.31 -1.70
CA VAL A 132 -10.94 1.02 -1.91
C VAL A 132 -12.14 0.13 -2.18
N ILE A 133 -11.99 -1.20 -2.07
CA ILE A 133 -13.10 -2.15 -2.30
C ILE A 133 -14.30 -1.84 -1.41
N ASP A 134 -14.06 -1.35 -0.19
CA ASP A 134 -15.11 -0.96 0.72
C ASP A 134 -14.78 0.30 1.53
N ASP A 135 -15.84 0.89 2.10
CA ASP A 135 -15.76 2.04 3.00
C ASP A 135 -15.23 1.65 4.40
N SER A 136 -14.72 0.43 4.59
CA SER A 136 -14.22 -0.02 5.90
C SER A 136 -12.90 0.64 6.25
N LYS A 137 -12.62 0.78 7.55
CA LYS A 137 -11.35 1.31 8.07
C LYS A 137 -10.21 0.30 8.00
N THR A 138 -10.46 -0.94 7.55
CA THR A 138 -9.50 -2.03 7.56
C THR A 138 -9.27 -2.63 6.18
N LEU A 139 -8.06 -3.09 5.92
CA LEU A 139 -7.67 -3.67 4.65
C LEU A 139 -8.31 -5.04 4.47
N LYS A 140 -8.81 -5.29 3.25
CA LYS A 140 -9.32 -6.58 2.81
C LYS A 140 -8.46 -7.10 1.66
N CYS A 141 -7.20 -7.43 1.98
CA CYS A 141 -6.28 -8.06 1.03
C CYS A 141 -5.72 -9.36 1.61
N TYR A 142 -5.19 -10.23 0.75
CA TYR A 142 -4.69 -11.54 1.18
C TYR A 142 -3.49 -11.46 2.14
N ALA A 143 -2.70 -10.38 2.06
CA ALA A 143 -1.47 -10.20 2.84
C ALA A 143 -1.73 -9.56 4.22
N ASN A 144 -2.51 -8.47 4.27
CA ASN A 144 -2.69 -7.63 5.46
C ASN A 144 -4.18 -7.49 5.82
N TYR A 145 -4.92 -8.59 5.80
CA TYR A 145 -6.34 -8.57 6.18
C TYR A 145 -6.52 -8.05 7.63
N GLY A 146 -7.38 -7.04 7.80
CA GLY A 146 -7.69 -6.46 9.11
C GLY A 146 -6.81 -5.28 9.53
N PHE A 147 -5.75 -4.96 8.79
CA PHE A 147 -4.85 -3.85 9.11
C PHE A 147 -5.50 -2.49 8.81
N LEU A 148 -5.09 -1.43 9.51
CA LEU A 148 -5.74 -0.13 9.38
C LEU A 148 -5.42 0.58 8.06
N LYS A 149 -6.41 1.23 7.46
CA LYS A 149 -6.27 2.17 6.34
C LYS A 149 -5.93 3.55 6.87
N THR A 150 -4.65 3.93 6.94
CA THR A 150 -4.21 5.21 7.53
C THR A 150 -3.90 6.32 6.51
N ALA A 151 -3.90 6.00 5.21
CA ALA A 151 -3.62 6.93 4.13
C ALA A 151 -4.81 7.09 3.16
N PRO A 152 -4.88 8.17 2.36
CA PRO A 152 -5.80 8.22 1.23
C PRO A 152 -5.36 7.26 0.12
N TYR A 153 -6.32 6.80 -0.69
CA TYR A 153 -6.04 6.00 -1.88
C TYR A 153 -5.28 6.81 -2.92
N ASN A 154 -4.23 6.23 -3.51
CA ASN A 154 -3.43 6.82 -4.57
C ASN A 154 -3.24 5.81 -5.72
N PRO A 155 -4.05 5.86 -6.78
CA PRO A 155 -3.99 4.86 -7.87
C PRO A 155 -2.72 4.95 -8.74
N ALA A 156 -1.90 5.98 -8.57
CA ALA A 156 -0.65 6.15 -9.31
C ALA A 156 0.36 5.03 -8.98
N PRO A 157 1.30 4.72 -9.89
CA PRO A 157 2.38 3.79 -9.56
C PRO A 157 3.23 4.32 -8.40
N ILE A 158 3.68 3.40 -7.54
CA ILE A 158 4.53 3.72 -6.39
C ILE A 158 5.81 4.42 -6.88
N SER A 159 6.15 5.55 -6.25
CA SER A 159 7.36 6.30 -6.58
C SER A 159 8.63 5.54 -6.17
N LYS A 160 9.79 5.92 -6.74
CA LYS A 160 11.08 5.32 -6.37
C LYS A 160 11.43 5.52 -4.89
N SER A 161 11.08 6.68 -4.33
CA SER A 161 11.28 6.95 -2.91
C SER A 161 10.44 6.03 -2.03
N GLU A 162 9.16 5.85 -2.35
CA GLU A 162 8.26 4.93 -1.62
C GLU A 162 8.70 3.47 -1.73
N GLN A 163 9.17 3.04 -2.92
CA GLN A 163 9.75 1.70 -3.10
C GLN A 163 10.96 1.48 -2.19
N ILE A 164 11.87 2.45 -2.10
CA ILE A 164 13.06 2.38 -1.23
C ILE A 164 12.63 2.35 0.25
N GLN A 165 11.70 3.23 0.65
CA GLN A 165 11.18 3.28 2.02
C GLN A 165 10.53 1.96 2.44
N PHE A 166 9.71 1.35 1.56
CA PHE A 166 9.13 0.04 1.80
C PHE A 166 10.21 -1.04 1.89
N ALA A 167 11.20 -1.04 0.99
CA ALA A 167 12.29 -2.01 1.00
C ALA A 167 13.09 -1.96 2.31
N ILE A 168 13.45 -0.76 2.78
CA ILE A 168 14.15 -0.58 4.06
C ILE A 168 13.32 -1.13 5.21
N GLY A 169 12.02 -0.80 5.26
CA GLY A 169 11.15 -1.30 6.34
C GLY A 169 10.97 -2.83 6.29
N ALA A 170 10.81 -3.40 5.09
CA ALA A 170 10.75 -4.85 4.92
C ALA A 170 12.06 -5.52 5.35
N VAL A 171 13.23 -4.95 5.01
CA VAL A 171 14.53 -5.46 5.47
C VAL A 171 14.63 -5.43 6.99
N LEU A 172 14.25 -4.33 7.64
CA LEU A 172 14.29 -4.19 9.09
C LEU A 172 13.38 -5.22 9.81
N LEU A 173 12.22 -5.54 9.22
CA LEU A 173 11.30 -6.54 9.75
C LEU A 173 11.96 -7.91 9.96
N PHE A 174 12.85 -8.32 9.04
CA PHE A 174 13.59 -9.59 9.16
C PHE A 174 14.96 -9.43 9.82
N ALA A 175 15.60 -8.27 9.66
CA ALA A 175 16.93 -8.01 10.22
C ALA A 175 16.88 -7.91 11.75
N ILE A 176 15.89 -7.23 12.33
CA ILE A 176 15.77 -7.08 13.79
C ILE A 176 15.73 -8.44 14.52
N PRO A 177 14.81 -9.38 14.21
CA PRO A 177 14.79 -10.67 14.88
C PRO A 177 16.04 -11.51 14.60
N SER A 178 16.62 -11.40 13.39
CA SER A 178 17.86 -12.10 13.05
C SER A 178 19.05 -11.60 13.87
N LEU A 179 19.22 -10.28 13.96
CA LEU A 179 20.27 -9.64 14.77
C LEU A 179 20.09 -9.97 16.26
N PHE A 180 18.85 -9.96 16.75
CA PHE A 180 18.56 -10.38 18.12
C PHE A 180 19.05 -11.81 18.37
N LEU A 181 18.72 -12.78 17.49
CA LEU A 181 19.20 -14.16 17.62
C LEU A 181 20.72 -14.28 17.59
N LEU A 182 21.42 -13.46 16.80
CA LEU A 182 22.89 -13.41 16.80
C LEU A 182 23.45 -12.89 18.13
N ILE A 183 22.84 -11.85 18.71
CA ILE A 183 23.24 -11.27 20.00
C ILE A 183 23.09 -12.30 21.13
N VAL A 184 22.01 -13.07 21.13
CA VAL A 184 21.76 -14.13 22.13
C VAL A 184 22.44 -15.47 21.78
N GLN A 185 23.37 -15.46 20.81
CA GLN A 185 24.19 -16.59 20.37
C GLN A 185 23.40 -17.80 19.82
N SER A 186 22.18 -17.57 19.33
CA SER A 186 21.32 -18.56 18.66
C SER A 186 21.60 -18.63 17.15
N TYR A 187 22.86 -18.86 16.77
CA TYR A 187 23.33 -18.74 15.38
C TYR A 187 22.59 -19.65 14.38
N LEU A 188 22.34 -20.91 14.75
CA LEU A 188 21.63 -21.86 13.89
C LEU A 188 20.22 -21.35 13.54
N LEU A 189 19.50 -20.80 14.52
CA LEU A 189 18.16 -20.26 14.30
C LEU A 189 18.18 -18.98 13.48
N ALA A 190 19.21 -18.13 13.64
CA ALA A 190 19.41 -16.96 12.79
C ALA A 190 19.60 -17.36 11.31
N VAL A 191 20.39 -18.40 11.04
CA VAL A 191 20.56 -18.96 9.69
C VAL A 191 19.25 -19.53 9.16
N LEU A 192 18.48 -20.25 9.98
CA LEU A 192 17.19 -20.80 9.58
C LEU A 192 16.16 -19.70 9.26
N ILE A 193 16.14 -18.59 10.00
CA ILE A 193 15.31 -17.42 9.65
C ILE A 193 15.71 -16.86 8.29
N PHE A 194 17.00 -16.76 7.99
CA PHE A 194 17.46 -16.31 6.67
C PHE A 194 16.98 -17.25 5.55
N VAL A 195 17.04 -18.56 5.75
CA VAL A 195 16.49 -19.55 4.80
C VAL A 195 14.97 -19.35 4.63
N VAL A 196 14.23 -19.15 5.71
CA VAL A 196 12.79 -18.88 5.67
C VAL A 196 12.48 -17.59 4.91
N LEU A 197 13.30 -16.54 5.06
CA LEU A 197 13.17 -15.31 4.28
C LEU A 197 13.36 -15.56 2.78
N LEU A 198 14.37 -16.34 2.38
CA LEU A 198 14.56 -16.71 0.98
C LEU A 198 13.34 -17.48 0.45
N VAL A 199 12.83 -18.44 1.22
CA VAL A 199 11.61 -19.18 0.87
C VAL A 199 10.42 -18.25 0.75
N PHE A 200 10.25 -17.29 1.68
CA PHE A 200 9.18 -16.29 1.64
C PHE A 200 9.25 -15.45 0.36
N ILE A 201 10.42 -14.92 0.01
CA ILE A 201 10.61 -14.10 -1.19
C ILE A 201 10.29 -14.93 -2.44
N LEU A 202 10.84 -16.13 -2.56
CA LEU A 202 10.61 -16.99 -3.72
C LEU A 202 9.13 -17.35 -3.85
N ASN A 203 8.50 -17.81 -2.77
CA ASN A 203 7.10 -18.21 -2.73
C ASN A 203 6.15 -17.06 -3.08
N THR A 204 6.39 -15.87 -2.53
CA THR A 204 5.57 -14.69 -2.84
C THR A 204 5.75 -14.27 -4.29
N MET A 205 6.98 -14.27 -4.82
CA MET A 205 7.25 -13.94 -6.21
C MET A 205 6.60 -14.91 -7.22
N THR A 206 6.56 -16.20 -6.91
CA THR A 206 6.04 -17.24 -7.83
C THR A 206 4.53 -17.42 -7.76
N HIS A 207 3.93 -17.24 -6.57
CA HIS A 207 2.50 -17.51 -6.34
C HIS A 207 1.66 -16.23 -6.26
N SER A 208 1.87 -15.43 -5.21
CA SER A 208 0.96 -14.33 -4.87
C SER A 208 1.24 -13.05 -5.68
N CYS A 209 2.50 -12.62 -5.76
CA CYS A 209 2.91 -11.37 -6.41
C CYS A 209 2.80 -11.40 -7.94
N LYS A 210 2.73 -12.60 -8.56
CA LYS A 210 2.48 -12.76 -10.00
C LYS A 210 1.03 -12.48 -10.39
N LYS A 211 0.10 -12.58 -9.43
CA LYS A 211 -1.35 -12.37 -9.63
C LYS A 211 -1.85 -11.09 -8.96
N CYS A 212 -0.97 -10.38 -8.24
CA CYS A 212 -1.36 -9.23 -7.43
C CYS A 212 -1.64 -7.99 -8.31
N PRO A 213 -2.75 -7.25 -8.09
CA PRO A 213 -3.08 -6.04 -8.84
C PRO A 213 -2.29 -4.79 -8.39
N ASN A 214 -1.47 -4.87 -7.34
CA ASN A 214 -0.51 -3.80 -6.99
C ASN A 214 0.75 -3.91 -7.88
N PHE A 215 0.62 -3.49 -9.13
CA PHE A 215 1.60 -3.73 -10.19
C PHE A 215 2.95 -3.01 -10.02
N SER A 216 2.99 -1.93 -9.23
CA SER A 216 4.20 -1.16 -8.95
C SER A 216 4.96 -1.62 -7.70
N CYS A 217 4.45 -2.63 -6.98
CA CYS A 217 5.14 -3.21 -5.83
C CYS A 217 6.46 -3.86 -6.25
N LEU A 218 7.49 -3.75 -5.39
CA LEU A 218 8.86 -4.22 -5.66
C LEU A 218 8.95 -5.69 -6.08
N LEU A 219 8.12 -6.55 -5.50
CA LEU A 219 8.10 -7.99 -5.79
C LEU A 219 7.06 -8.38 -6.85
N ASN A 220 6.29 -7.43 -7.38
CA ASN A 220 5.26 -7.73 -8.37
C ASN A 220 5.91 -8.27 -9.67
N ARG A 221 5.38 -9.39 -10.16
CA ARG A 221 5.84 -10.05 -11.40
C ARG A 221 4.70 -10.31 -12.37
N THR A 222 3.60 -9.56 -12.25
CA THR A 222 2.47 -9.66 -13.16
C THR A 222 2.91 -9.32 -14.59
N PRO A 223 2.68 -10.22 -15.58
CA PRO A 223 2.96 -9.96 -16.99
C PRO A 223 2.34 -8.65 -17.50
N LYS A 224 3.03 -7.97 -18.42
CA LYS A 224 2.56 -6.68 -18.99
C LYS A 224 1.19 -6.83 -19.64
N GLU A 225 0.97 -7.89 -20.41
CA GLU A 225 -0.33 -8.19 -21.05
C GLU A 225 -1.49 -8.16 -20.04
N TRP A 226 -1.34 -8.83 -18.89
CA TRP A 226 -2.40 -8.91 -17.88
C TRP A 226 -2.63 -7.56 -17.18
N ARG A 227 -1.55 -6.80 -17.00
CA ARG A 227 -1.57 -5.44 -16.45
C ARG A 227 -2.27 -4.48 -17.40
N ASP A 228 -1.95 -4.52 -18.68
CA ASP A 228 -2.58 -3.69 -19.71
C ASP A 228 -4.06 -4.02 -19.84
N GLU A 229 -4.40 -5.32 -19.87
CA GLU A 229 -5.78 -5.78 -19.89
C GLU A 229 -6.57 -5.28 -18.67
N TYR A 230 -5.93 -5.25 -17.50
CA TYR A 230 -6.51 -4.67 -16.28
C TYR A 230 -6.71 -3.16 -16.40
N LEU A 231 -5.67 -2.41 -16.79
CA LEU A 231 -5.72 -0.95 -16.88
C LEU A 231 -6.73 -0.49 -17.93
N LYS A 232 -6.87 -1.19 -19.06
CA LYS A 232 -7.91 -0.90 -20.07
C LYS A 232 -9.33 -0.83 -19.49
N ARG A 233 -9.59 -1.51 -18.36
CA ARG A 233 -10.91 -1.59 -17.70
C ARG A 233 -11.04 -0.76 -16.43
N ASN A 234 -9.93 -0.42 -15.78
CA ASN A 234 -9.90 0.41 -14.58
C ASN A 234 -9.49 1.83 -14.99
N SER A 235 -10.45 2.67 -15.33
CA SER A 235 -10.18 4.00 -15.89
C SER A 235 -9.43 4.91 -14.90
N VAL A 236 -9.69 4.75 -13.60
CA VAL A 236 -9.05 5.52 -12.53
C VAL A 236 -7.55 5.22 -12.45
N MET A 237 -7.18 3.94 -12.37
CA MET A 237 -5.77 3.56 -12.36
C MET A 237 -5.09 3.81 -13.69
N ARG A 238 -5.76 3.50 -14.80
CA ARG A 238 -5.22 3.75 -16.14
C ARG A 238 -4.78 5.19 -16.31
N LYS A 239 -5.66 6.14 -16.00
CA LYS A 239 -5.34 7.56 -16.12
C LYS A 239 -4.11 7.92 -15.27
N ALA A 240 -4.10 7.51 -14.00
CA ALA A 240 -2.98 7.80 -13.10
C ALA A 240 -1.64 7.17 -13.56
N TRP A 241 -1.70 6.01 -14.24
CA TRP A 241 -0.54 5.33 -14.80
C TRP A 241 -0.07 6.00 -16.11
N GLU A 242 -0.97 6.34 -17.02
CA GLU A 242 -0.67 7.08 -18.25
C GLU A 242 -0.08 8.46 -17.94
N ASP A 243 -0.64 9.18 -16.95
CA ASP A 243 -0.12 10.47 -16.45
C ASP A 243 1.30 10.33 -15.86
N ALA A 244 1.64 9.15 -15.33
CA ALA A 244 2.98 8.81 -14.84
C ALA A 244 3.93 8.29 -15.95
N GLY A 245 3.49 8.30 -17.21
CA GLY A 245 4.28 7.89 -18.38
C GLY A 245 4.17 6.41 -18.75
N TYR A 246 3.17 5.68 -18.25
CA TYR A 246 2.92 4.30 -18.66
C TYR A 246 2.19 4.24 -20.01
N HIS A 247 2.62 3.34 -20.90
CA HIS A 247 1.97 3.12 -22.19
C HIS A 247 1.34 1.73 -22.26
N ILE A 248 0.02 1.72 -22.49
CA ILE A 248 -0.76 0.50 -22.71
C ILE A 248 -0.57 0.06 -24.16
N GLU A 249 -0.25 -1.21 -24.36
CA GLU A 249 -0.17 -1.84 -25.70
C GLU A 249 -1.54 -2.31 -26.20
#